data_AF-A0AA38Y659-F1
#
_entry.id   AF-A0AA38Y659-F1
#
_cell.length_a   1.000
_cell.length_b   1.000
_cell.length_c   1.000
_cell.angle_alpha   90.00
_cell.angle_beta   90.00
_cell.angle_gamma   90.00
#
_symmetry.space_group_name_H-M   'P 1'
#
loop_
_entity.id
_entity.type
_entity.pdbx_description
1 polymer ?
#
loop_
_entity_poly.entity_id
_entity_poly.type
_entity_poly.pdbx_seq_one_letter_code
_entity_poly.pdbx_strand_id
1 'polypeptide(L)'
;MATSKSELRLDGKVALITGASRGIGAAIALGLASTGANIIVNHASSAEQANSLVTDIQEMGVEAVAIKADVSRVEEKPYFRAIQWNRSGGTKTNMFHENAWKYIPGGTKDTPPEVIEAETRKLTPLDHCGLPEDISNVVRFLVHPQAGWINGQMVTISGGATV
;
A
#
# COMPACT_ATOMS: atom_id res chain seq x y z
N MET A 1 22.39 27.29 -2.68
CA MET A 1 22.17 26.37 -1.53
C MET A 1 20.86 25.63 -1.81
N ALA A 2 20.92 24.32 -2.07
CA ALA A 2 19.73 23.52 -2.27
C ALA A 2 18.98 23.40 -0.94
N THR A 3 17.73 23.84 -0.90
CA THR A 3 16.83 23.62 0.23
C THR A 3 16.66 22.12 0.45
N SER A 4 17.13 21.61 1.60
CA SER A 4 16.88 20.22 1.98
C SER A 4 15.37 20.00 2.02
N LYS A 5 14.86 19.10 1.17
CA LYS A 5 13.51 18.55 1.27
C LYS A 5 13.33 18.10 2.73
N SER A 6 12.48 18.76 3.50
CA SER A 6 12.18 18.30 4.87
C SER A 6 11.57 16.91 4.74
N GLU A 7 12.31 15.88 5.14
CA GLU A 7 11.81 14.51 5.13
C GLU A 7 10.59 14.45 6.06
N LEU A 8 9.44 14.04 5.52
CA LEU A 8 8.22 13.84 6.30
C LEU A 8 8.49 12.80 7.41
N ARG A 9 8.63 13.22 8.66
CA ARG A 9 8.79 12.30 9.80
C ARG A 9 7.46 12.04 10.49
N LEU A 10 7.23 10.79 10.86
CA LEU A 10 6.07 10.31 11.59
C LEU A 10 6.46 9.75 12.97
N ASP A 11 7.58 10.22 13.53
CA ASP A 11 8.11 9.79 14.82
C ASP A 11 7.02 9.75 15.90
N GLY A 12 6.89 8.59 16.55
CA GLY A 12 5.96 8.36 17.65
C GLY A 12 4.49 8.34 17.25
N LYS A 13 4.15 8.42 15.94
CA LYS A 13 2.79 8.18 15.45
C LYS A 13 2.54 6.69 15.31
N VAL A 14 1.29 6.29 15.47
CA VAL A 14 0.87 4.90 15.29
C VAL A 14 0.00 4.81 14.04
N ALA A 15 0.31 3.88 13.14
CA ALA A 15 -0.47 3.57 11.95
C ALA A 15 -0.98 2.13 12.00
N LEU A 16 -2.30 1.94 11.88
CA LEU A 16 -2.90 0.64 11.66
C LEU A 16 -3.11 0.43 10.16
N ILE A 17 -2.64 -0.71 9.65
CA ILE A 17 -2.83 -1.09 8.26
C ILE A 17 -3.57 -2.43 8.22
N THR A 18 -4.73 -2.45 7.58
CA THR A 18 -5.55 -3.65 7.38
C THR A 18 -5.05 -4.45 6.18
N GLY A 19 -5.04 -5.79 6.30
CA GLY A 19 -4.49 -6.65 5.24
C GLY A 19 -2.99 -6.42 5.01
N ALA A 20 -2.27 -6.03 6.05
CA ALA A 20 -0.87 -5.63 5.98
C ALA A 20 0.11 -6.80 5.88
N SER A 21 -0.34 -8.04 6.05
CA SER A 21 0.53 -9.21 6.07
C SER A 21 1.34 -9.44 4.80
N ARG A 22 0.97 -8.85 3.65
CA ARG A 22 1.67 -8.99 2.37
C ARG A 22 1.28 -7.91 1.35
N GLY A 23 2.01 -7.88 0.23
CA GLY A 23 1.68 -7.04 -0.92
C GLY A 23 1.68 -5.55 -0.57
N ILE A 24 0.63 -4.85 -0.98
CA ILE A 24 0.53 -3.38 -0.82
C ILE A 24 0.52 -2.98 0.66
N GLY A 25 -0.24 -3.69 1.49
CA GLY A 25 -0.34 -3.35 2.91
C GLY A 25 1.02 -3.47 3.63
N ALA A 26 1.84 -4.46 3.25
CA ALA A 26 3.20 -4.61 3.77
C ALA A 26 4.13 -3.47 3.30
N ALA A 27 4.06 -3.07 2.03
CA ALA A 27 4.84 -1.94 1.53
C ALA A 27 4.44 -0.61 2.17
N ILE A 28 3.14 -0.42 2.46
CA ILE A 28 2.66 0.75 3.24
C ILE A 28 3.24 0.72 4.65
N ALA A 29 3.19 -0.43 5.32
CA ALA A 29 3.72 -0.60 6.67
C ALA A 29 5.23 -0.27 6.72
N LEU A 30 6.04 -0.84 5.83
CA LEU A 30 7.48 -0.56 5.72
C LEU A 30 7.75 0.91 5.36
N GLY A 31 7.00 1.45 4.41
CA GLY A 31 7.11 2.86 4.00
C GLY A 31 6.85 3.81 5.16
N LEU A 32 5.81 3.57 5.97
CA LEU A 32 5.52 4.38 7.16
C LEU A 32 6.55 4.16 8.28
N ALA A 33 6.97 2.92 8.50
CA ALA A 33 8.00 2.58 9.49
C ALA A 33 9.33 3.32 9.22
N SER A 34 9.75 3.40 7.95
CA SER A 34 10.96 4.13 7.53
C SER A 34 10.99 5.61 7.93
N THR A 35 9.83 6.15 8.31
CA THR A 35 9.64 7.57 8.66
C THR A 35 9.48 7.79 10.16
N GLY A 36 9.56 6.73 10.96
CA GLY A 36 9.44 6.76 12.42
C GLY A 36 8.06 6.40 12.98
N ALA A 37 7.12 5.95 12.14
CA ALA A 37 5.82 5.51 12.62
C ALA A 37 5.89 4.11 13.24
N ASN A 38 5.24 3.93 14.38
CA ASN A 38 4.93 2.63 14.95
C ASN A 38 3.78 1.98 14.17
N ILE A 39 3.84 0.67 13.95
CA ILE A 39 2.94 -0.02 13.02
C ILE A 39 2.11 -1.10 13.69
N ILE A 40 0.80 -1.07 13.46
CA ILE A 40 -0.09 -2.19 13.75
C ILE A 40 -0.39 -2.90 12.43
N VAL A 41 0.06 -4.15 12.32
CA VAL A 41 -0.13 -5.02 11.16
C VAL A 41 -1.41 -5.84 11.38
N ASN A 42 -2.51 -5.45 10.74
CA ASN A 42 -3.72 -6.26 10.77
C ASN A 42 -3.72 -7.34 9.68
N HIS A 43 -4.13 -8.55 10.03
CA HIS A 43 -4.34 -9.66 9.11
C HIS A 43 -5.60 -10.48 9.47
N ALA A 44 -6.22 -11.13 8.48
CA ALA A 44 -7.35 -12.02 8.71
C ALA A 44 -6.88 -13.47 8.97
N SER A 45 -6.02 -14.01 8.10
CA SER A 45 -5.61 -15.42 8.11
C SER A 45 -4.09 -15.66 7.97
N SER A 46 -3.32 -14.62 7.66
CA SER A 46 -1.89 -14.71 7.34
C SER A 46 -0.97 -14.32 8.51
N ALA A 47 -1.01 -15.10 9.61
CA ALA A 47 -0.28 -14.78 10.83
C ALA A 47 1.24 -14.82 10.66
N GLU A 48 1.76 -15.83 9.95
CA GLU A 48 3.21 -16.00 9.73
C GLU A 48 3.80 -14.82 8.95
N GLN A 49 3.15 -14.43 7.85
CA GLN A 49 3.63 -13.30 7.05
C GLN A 49 3.49 -11.97 7.82
N ALA A 50 2.43 -11.81 8.63
CA ALA A 50 2.28 -10.64 9.49
C ALA A 50 3.38 -10.55 10.55
N ASN A 51 3.74 -11.67 11.18
CA ASN A 51 4.80 -11.71 12.19
C ASN A 51 6.18 -11.47 11.58
N SER A 52 6.46 -12.03 10.40
CA SER A 52 7.70 -11.73 9.65
C SER A 52 7.83 -10.25 9.39
N LEU A 53 6.75 -9.60 8.89
CA LEU A 53 6.73 -8.17 8.65
C LEU A 53 6.93 -7.34 9.92
N VAL A 54 6.38 -7.77 11.05
CA VAL A 54 6.60 -7.11 12.35
C VAL A 54 8.09 -7.14 12.71
N THR A 55 8.76 -8.27 12.53
CA THR A 55 10.20 -8.37 12.75
C THR A 55 10.96 -7.40 11.85
N ASP A 56 10.67 -7.39 10.55
CA ASP A 56 11.32 -6.48 9.59
C ASP A 56 11.14 -5.00 10.00
N ILE A 57 9.96 -4.62 10.49
CA ILE A 57 9.67 -3.25 10.94
C ILE A 57 10.40 -2.92 12.25
N GLN A 58 10.48 -3.86 13.19
CA GLN A 58 11.19 -3.66 14.45
C GLN A 58 12.69 -3.46 14.23
N GLU A 59 13.28 -4.12 13.24
CA GLU A 59 14.68 -3.91 12.84
C GLU A 59 14.94 -2.49 12.32
N MET A 60 13.91 -1.77 11.88
CA MET A 60 13.99 -0.35 11.47
C MET A 60 14.00 0.62 12.67
N GLY A 61 13.88 0.12 13.90
CA GLY A 61 13.95 0.91 15.13
C GLY A 61 12.62 1.56 15.54
N VAL A 62 11.49 1.05 15.06
CA VAL A 62 10.14 1.48 15.45
C VAL A 62 9.34 0.31 16.02
N GLU A 63 8.32 0.59 16.81
CA GLU A 63 7.48 -0.46 17.40
C GLU A 63 6.53 -1.04 16.37
N ALA A 64 6.36 -2.37 16.37
CA ALA A 64 5.32 -3.02 15.58
C ALA A 64 4.66 -4.20 16.27
N VAL A 65 3.38 -4.43 15.98
CA VAL A 65 2.60 -5.55 16.49
C VAL A 65 1.64 -6.09 15.43
N ALA A 66 1.48 -7.42 15.37
CA ALA A 66 0.50 -8.07 14.52
C ALA A 66 -0.81 -8.30 15.29
N ILE A 67 -1.94 -7.95 14.66
CA ILE A 67 -3.28 -8.19 15.20
C ILE A 67 -4.10 -8.98 14.19
N LYS A 68 -4.60 -10.15 14.62
CA LYS A 68 -5.60 -10.89 13.87
C LYS A 68 -6.97 -10.21 14.03
N ALA A 69 -7.50 -9.67 12.95
CA ALA A 69 -8.89 -9.21 12.88
C ALA A 69 -9.42 -9.32 11.46
N ASP A 70 -10.65 -9.79 11.31
CA ASP A 70 -11.33 -9.91 10.02
C ASP A 70 -12.25 -8.70 9.81
N VAL A 71 -11.79 -7.76 8.98
CA VAL A 71 -12.51 -6.51 8.69
C VAL A 71 -13.84 -6.71 7.96
N SER A 72 -14.13 -7.93 7.47
CA SER A 72 -15.45 -8.30 6.94
C SER A 72 -16.50 -8.51 8.05
N ARG A 73 -16.07 -8.70 9.30
CA ARG A 73 -16.93 -8.86 10.47
C ARG A 73 -17.17 -7.52 11.14
N VAL A 74 -18.43 -7.07 11.12
CA VAL A 74 -18.84 -5.72 11.56
C VAL A 74 -18.61 -5.50 13.06
N GLU A 75 -18.58 -6.56 13.85
CA GLU A 75 -18.35 -6.55 15.30
C GLU A 75 -16.89 -6.20 15.68
N GLU A 76 -15.95 -6.23 14.73
CA GLU A 76 -14.50 -6.03 14.97
C GLU A 76 -13.97 -4.65 14.49
N LYS A 77 -14.81 -3.61 14.42
CA LYS A 77 -14.43 -2.29 13.86
C LYS A 77 -14.26 -1.19 14.92
N PRO A 78 -13.05 -0.92 15.43
CA PRO A 78 -12.72 0.42 15.90
C PRO A 78 -12.70 1.39 14.70
N TYR A 79 -13.14 2.63 14.90
CA TYR A 79 -13.14 3.66 13.87
C TYR A 79 -11.71 3.93 13.38
N PHE A 80 -11.42 3.56 12.13
CA PHE A 80 -10.14 3.88 11.49
C PHE A 80 -10.36 4.65 10.19
N ARG A 81 -9.44 5.59 9.91
CA ARG A 81 -9.39 6.34 8.64
C ARG A 81 -9.06 5.35 7.52
N ALA A 82 -10.10 4.86 6.83
CA ALA A 82 -9.95 3.87 5.78
C ALA A 82 -9.40 4.52 4.51
N ILE A 83 -8.25 4.05 4.04
CA ILE A 83 -7.80 4.25 2.66
C ILE A 83 -8.28 3.04 1.88
N GLN A 84 -9.26 3.23 1.00
CA GLN A 84 -9.76 2.16 0.14
C GLN A 84 -9.01 2.19 -1.18
N TRP A 85 -8.28 1.10 -1.47
CA TRP A 85 -7.56 0.89 -2.72
C TRP A 85 -8.49 0.36 -3.81
N ASN A 86 -8.55 1.05 -4.95
CA ASN A 86 -9.31 0.61 -6.13
C ASN A 86 -8.36 0.40 -7.32
N ARG A 87 -8.40 -0.82 -7.88
CA ARG A 87 -7.61 -1.40 -8.99
C ARG A 87 -6.22 -1.97 -8.66
N SER A 88 -6.18 -3.29 -8.46
CA SER A 88 -4.97 -4.12 -8.39
C SER A 88 -4.31 -4.42 -9.75
N GLY A 89 -4.91 -4.00 -10.87
CA GLY A 89 -4.44 -4.37 -12.21
C GLY A 89 -3.19 -3.61 -12.71
N GLY A 90 -2.94 -2.41 -12.20
CA GLY A 90 -1.85 -1.54 -12.67
C GLY A 90 -0.59 -1.52 -11.79
N THR A 91 -0.66 -2.13 -10.60
CA THR A 91 0.42 -2.08 -9.60
C THR A 91 1.17 -3.41 -9.54
N LYS A 92 2.50 -3.37 -9.71
CA LYS A 92 3.41 -4.53 -9.62
C LYS A 92 3.51 -5.06 -8.19
N THR A 93 2.49 -5.78 -7.77
CA THR A 93 2.50 -6.61 -6.55
C THR A 93 3.03 -8.01 -6.86
N ASN A 94 3.21 -8.83 -5.83
CA ASN A 94 3.54 -10.26 -5.98
C ASN A 94 2.49 -11.06 -6.76
N MET A 95 1.26 -10.55 -6.89
CA MET A 95 0.17 -11.17 -7.65
C MET A 95 0.02 -10.57 -9.06
N PHE A 96 0.92 -9.66 -9.46
CA PHE A 96 0.77 -8.87 -10.68
C PHE A 96 0.75 -9.75 -11.92
N HIS A 97 1.78 -10.58 -12.15
CA HIS A 97 1.81 -11.43 -13.35
C HIS A 97 0.68 -12.47 -13.39
N GLU A 98 0.17 -12.90 -12.24
CA GLU A 98 -0.95 -13.85 -12.17
C GLU A 98 -2.31 -13.24 -12.55
N ASN A 99 -2.49 -11.92 -12.40
CA ASN A 99 -3.80 -11.28 -12.49
C ASN A 99 -3.87 -10.10 -13.46
N ALA A 100 -2.75 -9.44 -13.77
CA ALA A 100 -2.73 -8.20 -14.55
C ALA A 100 -3.15 -8.40 -16.01
N TRP A 101 -3.00 -9.61 -16.56
CA TRP A 101 -3.48 -9.95 -17.91
C TRP A 101 -4.99 -9.75 -18.09
N LYS A 102 -5.79 -9.78 -17.01
CA LYS A 102 -7.24 -9.51 -17.07
C LYS A 102 -7.57 -8.06 -17.42
N TYR A 103 -6.60 -7.16 -17.28
CA TYR A 103 -6.80 -5.72 -17.32
C TYR A 103 -6.07 -5.04 -18.50
N ILE A 104 -5.29 -5.80 -19.27
CA ILE A 104 -4.64 -5.33 -20.50
C ILE A 104 -5.50 -5.69 -21.73
N PRO A 105 -5.57 -4.84 -22.76
CA PRO A 105 -6.32 -5.14 -23.98
C PRO A 105 -5.84 -6.44 -24.64
N GLY A 106 -6.74 -7.41 -24.83
CA GLY A 106 -6.42 -8.69 -25.46
C GLY A 106 -5.63 -9.68 -24.59
N GLY A 107 -5.43 -9.38 -23.30
CA GLY A 107 -4.71 -10.26 -22.39
C GLY A 107 -5.41 -11.59 -22.13
N THR A 108 -4.63 -12.67 -22.11
CA THR A 108 -5.05 -14.02 -21.75
C THR A 108 -4.15 -14.56 -20.63
N LYS A 109 -4.54 -15.68 -20.01
CA LYS A 109 -3.75 -16.31 -18.93
C LYS A 109 -2.33 -16.71 -19.36
N ASP A 110 -2.12 -16.93 -20.66
CA ASP A 110 -0.84 -17.33 -21.24
C ASP A 110 -0.01 -16.13 -21.73
N THR A 111 -0.46 -14.90 -21.46
CA THR A 111 0.27 -13.70 -21.88
C THR A 111 1.60 -13.61 -21.14
N PRO A 112 2.73 -13.42 -21.86
CA PRO A 112 4.03 -13.34 -21.21
C PRO A 112 4.14 -12.14 -20.25
N PRO A 113 4.84 -12.28 -19.10
CA PRO A 113 5.00 -11.21 -18.12
C PRO A 113 5.50 -9.88 -18.70
N GLU A 114 6.43 -9.94 -19.65
CA GLU A 114 6.98 -8.75 -20.32
C GLU A 114 5.92 -8.00 -21.13
N VAL A 115 4.98 -8.71 -21.76
CA VAL A 115 3.86 -8.11 -22.50
C VAL A 115 2.87 -7.51 -21.52
N ILE A 116 2.57 -8.20 -20.42
CA ILE A 116 1.70 -7.69 -19.36
C ILE A 116 2.24 -6.35 -18.82
N GLU A 117 3.54 -6.28 -18.56
CA GLU A 117 4.20 -5.06 -18.09
C GLU A 117 4.17 -3.95 -19.13
N ALA A 118 4.55 -4.25 -20.37
CA ALA A 118 4.61 -3.26 -21.43
C ALA A 118 3.22 -2.66 -21.74
N GLU A 119 2.18 -3.49 -21.80
CA GLU A 119 0.82 -3.01 -22.03
C GLU A 119 0.28 -2.24 -20.82
N THR A 120 0.59 -2.67 -19.59
CA THR A 120 0.19 -1.94 -18.38
C THR A 120 0.81 -0.54 -18.34
N ARG A 121 2.08 -0.39 -18.74
CA ARG A 121 2.75 0.93 -18.81
C ARG A 121 2.05 1.90 -19.76
N LYS A 122 1.59 1.41 -20.92
CA LYS A 122 0.87 2.24 -21.91
C LYS A 122 -0.46 2.78 -21.39
N LEU A 123 -1.05 2.13 -20.39
CA LEU A 123 -2.30 2.57 -19.77
C LEU A 123 -2.09 3.72 -18.78
N THR A 124 -0.86 4.03 -18.39
CA THR A 124 -0.54 5.13 -17.46
C THR A 124 0.22 6.25 -18.20
N PRO A 125 -0.21 7.52 -18.07
CA PRO A 125 0.56 8.68 -18.54
C PRO A 125 1.98 8.80 -17.96
N LEU A 126 2.28 8.07 -16.88
CA LEU A 126 3.60 8.03 -16.24
C LEU A 126 4.57 7.02 -16.88
N ASP A 127 4.12 6.21 -17.85
CA ASP A 127 4.94 5.21 -18.57
C ASP A 127 5.64 4.20 -17.64
N HIS A 128 5.04 3.94 -16.47
CA HIS A 128 5.46 2.89 -15.57
C HIS A 128 4.24 2.21 -14.94
N CYS A 129 4.39 0.92 -14.58
CA CYS A 129 3.44 0.26 -13.69
C CYS A 129 3.54 0.93 -12.31
N GLY A 130 2.42 1.05 -11.62
CA GLY A 130 2.46 1.46 -10.23
C GLY A 130 3.30 0.47 -9.41
N LEU A 131 4.00 0.97 -8.41
CA LEU A 131 4.71 0.17 -7.43
C LEU A 131 3.96 0.21 -6.09
N PRO A 132 4.10 -0.80 -5.23
CA PRO A 132 3.56 -0.72 -3.87
C PRO A 132 3.99 0.55 -3.12
N GLU A 133 5.20 1.05 -3.40
CA GLU A 133 5.76 2.28 -2.86
C GLU A 133 5.03 3.54 -3.33
N ASP A 134 4.48 3.57 -4.55
CA ASP A 134 3.68 4.69 -5.03
C ASP A 134 2.43 4.88 -4.15
N ILE A 135 1.92 3.79 -3.60
CA ILE A 135 0.72 3.78 -2.77
C ILE A 135 1.09 4.22 -1.35
N SER A 136 2.18 3.67 -0.82
CA SER A 136 2.68 4.03 0.51
C SER A 136 3.04 5.51 0.61
N ASN A 137 3.59 6.10 -0.44
CA ASN A 137 3.90 7.53 -0.49
C ASN A 137 2.65 8.41 -0.36
N VAL A 138 1.53 8.04 -0.99
CA VAL A 138 0.26 8.76 -0.84
C VAL A 138 -0.33 8.55 0.55
N VAL A 139 -0.26 7.33 1.09
CA VAL A 139 -0.67 7.07 2.48
C VAL A 139 0.14 7.94 3.45
N ARG A 140 1.47 8.00 3.29
CA ARG A 140 2.37 8.86 4.08
C ARG A 140 1.96 10.33 4.01
N PHE A 141 1.57 10.82 2.84
CA PHE A 141 1.06 12.18 2.68
C PHE A 141 -0.27 12.40 3.43
N LEU A 142 -1.21 11.46 3.31
CA LEU A 142 -2.55 11.57 3.90
C LEU A 142 -2.56 11.46 5.43
N VAL A 143 -1.57 10.79 6.02
CA VAL A 143 -1.42 10.70 7.49
C VAL A 143 -0.72 11.92 8.10
N HIS A 144 -0.20 12.83 7.29
CA HIS A 144 0.46 14.05 7.78
C HIS A 144 -0.53 14.96 8.53
N PRO A 145 -0.13 15.65 9.63
CA PRO A 145 -1.04 16.53 10.37
C PRO A 145 -1.71 17.62 9.52
N GLN A 146 -1.01 18.12 8.49
CA GLN A 146 -1.58 19.12 7.57
C GLN A 146 -2.67 18.56 6.65
N ALA A 147 -2.72 17.24 6.45
CA ALA A 147 -3.81 16.58 5.72
C ALA A 147 -5.07 16.39 6.58
N GLY A 148 -5.10 16.94 7.81
CA GLY A 148 -6.16 16.72 8.80
C GLY A 148 -7.58 17.08 8.36
N TRP A 149 -7.75 17.89 7.31
CA TRP A 149 -9.06 18.23 6.74
C TRP A 149 -9.58 17.21 5.72
N ILE A 150 -8.73 16.30 5.22
CA ILE A 150 -9.11 15.23 4.31
C ILE A 150 -9.74 14.09 5.12
N ASN A 151 -11.07 13.96 5.06
CA ASN A 151 -11.81 12.87 5.72
C ASN A 151 -12.94 12.34 4.82
N GLY A 152 -13.23 11.04 4.93
CA GLY A 152 -14.35 10.40 4.23
C GLY A 152 -14.22 10.32 2.71
N GLN A 153 -13.03 10.60 2.16
CA GLN A 153 -12.78 10.62 0.72
C GLN A 153 -12.14 9.31 0.25
N MET A 154 -12.54 8.83 -0.93
CA MET A 154 -11.79 7.83 -1.67
C MET A 154 -10.73 8.54 -2.51
N VAL A 155 -9.45 8.29 -2.22
CA VAL A 155 -8.33 8.86 -2.98
C VAL A 155 -7.84 7.82 -3.98
N THR A 156 -8.12 8.05 -5.27
CA THR A 156 -7.68 7.16 -6.35
C THR A 156 -6.22 7.44 -6.71
N ILE A 157 -5.42 6.37 -6.77
CA ILE A 157 -4.00 6.43 -7.12
C ILE A 157 -3.82 5.51 -8.34
N SER A 158 -3.97 6.04 -9.55
CA SER A 158 -4.00 5.24 -10.79
C SER A 158 -2.86 5.55 -11.76
N GLY A 159 -1.92 6.42 -11.39
CA GLY A 159 -0.90 6.93 -12.31
C GLY A 159 -1.47 7.67 -13.52
N GLY A 160 -2.73 8.12 -13.46
CA GLY A 160 -3.43 8.77 -14.55
C GLY A 160 -4.15 7.82 -15.52
N ALA A 161 -4.18 6.51 -15.24
CA ALA A 161 -4.99 5.59 -16.02
C ALA A 161 -6.46 5.98 -15.96
N THR A 162 -7.06 6.31 -17.11
CA THR A 162 -8.48 6.62 -17.25
C THR A 162 -9.28 5.36 -16.96
N VAL A 163 -10.17 5.44 -15.96
CA VAL A 163 -11.02 4.33 -15.53
C VAL A 163 -12.18 4.08 -16.47
#